data_AF-A0A2S0L8B7-F1
#
_entry.id   AF-A0A2S0L8B7-F1
#
_cell.length_a   1.000
_cell.length_b   1.000
_cell.length_c   1.000
_cell.angle_alpha   90.00
_cell.angle_beta   90.00
_cell.angle_gamma   90.00
#
_symmetry.space_group_name_H-M   'P 1'
#
loop_
_entity.id
_entity.type
_entity.pdbx_description
1 polymer ?
#
loop_
_entity_poly.entity_id
_entity_poly.type
_entity_poly.pdbx_seq_one_letter_code
_entity_poly.pdbx_strand_id
1 'polypeptide(L)'
;MNVIEKYKELVAFTEGLDYTNTREVLQKESLALGKHSFELSLIVMLNALIKAPEYLSERLVEIVEQYLWYEGSFSTYVYIKNKLKENKDNEQFFYYEVFENLLEILEEKYSKLGIDLKRRYEMYKSREDKTSN
;
A
#
# COMPACT_ATOMS: atom_id res chain seq x y z
N MET A 1 -11.81 9.66 20.62
CA MET A 1 -11.02 8.92 19.63
C MET A 1 -11.75 7.64 19.26
N ASN A 2 -12.22 7.54 18.03
CA ASN A 2 -12.91 6.35 17.53
C ASN A 2 -11.91 5.36 16.87
N VAL A 3 -12.38 4.17 16.51
CA VAL A 3 -11.53 3.12 15.92
C VAL A 3 -10.93 3.55 14.57
N ILE A 4 -11.64 4.36 13.79
CA ILE A 4 -11.16 4.86 12.50
C ILE A 4 -10.00 5.85 12.70
N GLU A 5 -10.10 6.75 13.69
CA GLU A 5 -9.02 7.68 14.04
C GLU A 5 -7.77 6.93 14.51
N LYS A 6 -7.93 5.93 15.37
CA LYS A 6 -6.82 5.05 15.81
C LYS A 6 -6.15 4.33 14.64
N TYR A 7 -6.94 3.84 13.68
CA TYR A 7 -6.38 3.18 12.51
C TYR A 7 -5.59 4.16 11.64
N LYS A 8 -6.10 5.38 11.41
CA LYS A 8 -5.37 6.43 10.69
C LYS A 8 -4.05 6.79 11.38
N GLU A 9 -4.03 6.86 12.71
CA GLU A 9 -2.80 7.07 13.48
C GLU A 9 -1.80 5.92 13.31
N LEU A 10 -2.26 4.67 13.30
CA LEU A 10 -1.40 3.51 13.04
C LEU A 10 -0.81 3.54 11.63
N VAL A 11 -1.62 3.88 10.62
CA VAL A 11 -1.13 4.06 9.24
C VAL A 11 -0.07 5.16 9.20
N ALA A 12 -0.35 6.33 9.76
CA ALA A 12 0.62 7.44 9.82
C ALA A 12 1.91 7.05 10.56
N PHE A 13 1.81 6.28 11.64
CA PHE A 13 2.95 5.73 12.35
C PHE A 13 3.78 4.80 11.46
N THR A 14 3.14 3.87 10.72
CA THR A 14 3.84 2.96 9.80
C THR A 14 4.53 3.70 8.65
N GLU A 15 3.93 4.80 8.16
CA GLU A 15 4.55 5.66 7.16
C GLU A 15 5.74 6.42 7.73
N GLY A 16 5.70 6.80 9.01
CA GLY A 16 6.74 7.54 9.72
C GLY A 16 7.94 6.71 10.20
N LEU A 17 7.94 5.39 9.98
CA LEU A 17 9.09 4.54 10.31
C LEU A 17 10.35 4.98 9.54
N ASP A 18 11.51 4.68 10.11
CA ASP A 18 12.80 4.97 9.47
C ASP A 18 13.14 3.88 8.43
N TYR A 19 12.93 4.21 7.15
CA TYR A 19 13.19 3.31 6.02
C TYR A 19 14.62 3.40 5.47
N THR A 20 15.55 4.09 6.15
CA THR A 20 16.97 4.08 5.74
C THR A 20 17.58 2.67 5.75
N ASN A 21 17.09 1.79 6.64
CA ASN A 21 17.40 0.36 6.64
C ASN A 21 16.14 -0.46 6.36
N THR A 22 15.70 -0.47 5.09
CA THR A 22 14.50 -1.19 4.65
C THR A 22 14.50 -2.67 5.05
N ARG A 23 15.65 -3.35 5.03
CA ARG A 23 15.75 -4.77 5.44
C ARG A 23 15.36 -4.98 6.90
N GLU A 24 15.83 -4.12 7.79
CA GLU A 24 15.52 -4.21 9.22
C GLU A 24 14.03 -3.94 9.48
N VAL A 25 13.47 -2.93 8.83
CA VAL A 25 12.03 -2.61 8.92
C VAL A 25 11.18 -3.79 8.43
N LEU A 26 11.53 -4.40 7.30
CA LEU A 26 10.82 -5.56 6.78
C LEU A 26 10.92 -6.78 7.71
N GLN A 27 12.08 -7.04 8.29
CA GLN A 27 12.28 -8.20 9.16
C GLN A 27 11.63 -8.04 10.54
N LYS A 28 11.64 -6.83 11.10
CA LYS A 28 11.14 -6.57 12.46
C LYS A 28 9.70 -6.09 12.44
N GLU A 29 9.44 -4.98 11.76
CA GLU A 29 8.16 -4.27 11.84
C GLU A 29 7.09 -4.97 11.00
N SER A 30 7.38 -5.32 9.74
CA SER A 30 6.40 -5.98 8.88
C SER A 30 6.00 -7.37 9.41
N LEU A 31 6.97 -8.16 9.91
CA LEU A 31 6.70 -9.48 10.49
C LEU A 31 5.94 -9.39 11.82
N ALA A 32 6.30 -8.45 12.70
CA ALA A 32 5.58 -8.24 13.95
C ALA A 32 4.13 -7.79 13.69
N LEU A 33 3.94 -6.82 12.79
CA LEU A 33 2.62 -6.34 12.40
C LEU A 33 1.81 -7.42 11.69
N GLY A 34 2.43 -8.27 10.87
CA GLY A 34 1.73 -9.35 10.15
C GLY A 34 1.04 -10.35 11.08
N LYS A 35 1.47 -10.47 12.34
CA LYS A 35 0.78 -11.30 13.35
C LYS A 35 -0.54 -10.70 13.83
N HIS A 36 -0.76 -9.41 13.57
CA HIS A 36 -1.90 -8.64 14.08
C HIS A 36 -2.77 -8.05 12.96
N SER A 37 -2.15 -7.60 11.87
CA SER A 37 -2.80 -7.01 10.71
C SER A 37 -1.95 -7.18 9.46
N PHE A 38 -2.44 -7.99 8.53
CA PHE A 38 -1.83 -8.13 7.20
C PHE A 38 -1.83 -6.82 6.43
N GLU A 39 -2.87 -6.00 6.59
CA GLU A 39 -2.95 -4.71 5.90
C GLU A 39 -1.86 -3.74 6.37
N LEU A 40 -1.63 -3.61 7.69
CA LEU A 40 -0.54 -2.76 8.20
C LEU A 40 0.83 -3.33 7.82
N SER A 41 0.99 -4.65 7.83
CA SER A 41 2.21 -5.31 7.36
C SER A 41 2.50 -4.99 5.89
N LEU A 42 1.47 -5.03 5.05
CA LEU A 42 1.55 -4.68 3.64
C LEU A 42 1.85 -3.19 3.42
N ILE A 43 1.25 -2.29 4.22
CA ILE A 43 1.58 -0.86 4.19
C ILE A 43 3.06 -0.62 4.50
N VAL A 44 3.64 -1.35 5.46
CA VAL A 44 5.09 -1.28 5.74
C VAL A 44 5.91 -1.75 4.54
N MET A 45 5.53 -2.85 3.89
CA MET A 45 6.24 -3.33 2.69
C MET A 45 6.15 -2.32 1.53
N LEU A 46 4.98 -1.73 1.30
CA LEU A 46 4.78 -0.70 0.29
C LEU A 46 5.63 0.55 0.58
N ASN A 47 5.68 1.01 1.83
CA ASN A 47 6.53 2.14 2.19
C ASN A 47 8.02 1.81 2.06
N ALA A 48 8.42 0.56 2.33
CA ALA A 48 9.80 0.13 2.08
C ALA A 48 10.17 0.23 0.60
N LEU A 49 9.26 -0.11 -0.32
CA LEU A 49 9.47 0.07 -1.76
C LEU A 49 9.45 1.55 -2.18
N ILE A 50 8.59 2.38 -1.58
CA ILE A 50 8.53 3.82 -1.89
C ILE A 50 9.80 4.56 -1.44
N LYS A 51 10.29 4.24 -0.24
CA LYS A 51 11.36 4.98 0.44
C LYS A 51 12.72 4.29 0.37
N ALA A 52 12.84 3.25 -0.46
CA ALA A 52 14.10 2.53 -0.59
C ALA A 52 15.19 3.49 -1.09
N PRO A 53 16.35 3.58 -0.39
CA PRO A 53 17.46 4.41 -0.87
C PRO A 53 18.11 3.84 -2.13
N GLU A 54 17.83 2.57 -2.46
CA GLU A 54 18.37 1.83 -3.59
C GLU A 54 17.38 0.78 -4.08
N TYR A 55 17.70 0.14 -5.20
CA TYR A 55 16.93 -1.00 -5.70
C TYR A 55 17.06 -2.21 -4.73
N LEU A 56 15.97 -2.53 -4.05
CA LEU A 56 15.71 -3.76 -3.33
C LEU A 56 15.58 -4.98 -4.26
N SER A 57 15.79 -6.17 -3.69
CA SER A 57 15.75 -7.44 -4.45
C SER A 57 14.38 -7.70 -5.08
N GLU A 58 14.36 -8.27 -6.29
CA GLU A 58 13.14 -8.74 -6.98
C GLU A 58 12.29 -9.67 -6.10
N ARG A 59 12.93 -10.50 -5.28
CA ARG A 59 12.25 -11.36 -4.30
C ARG A 59 11.31 -10.60 -3.34
N LEU A 60 11.62 -9.35 -2.99
CA LEU A 60 10.74 -8.54 -2.15
C LEU A 60 9.48 -8.13 -2.92
N VAL A 61 9.64 -7.75 -4.18
CA VAL A 61 8.52 -7.39 -5.07
C VAL A 61 7.59 -8.59 -5.20
N GLU A 62 8.12 -9.78 -5.48
CA GLU A 62 7.35 -11.03 -5.55
C GLU A 62 6.57 -11.33 -4.25
N ILE A 63 7.19 -11.08 -3.08
CA ILE A 63 6.53 -11.25 -1.78
C ILE A 63 5.36 -10.27 -1.65
N VAL A 64 5.56 -9.00 -2.01
CA VAL A 64 4.50 -7.98 -1.95
C VAL A 64 3.35 -8.35 -2.88
N GLU A 65 3.65 -8.77 -4.11
CA GLU A 65 2.67 -9.22 -5.09
C GLU A 65 1.83 -10.39 -4.56
N GLN A 66 2.46 -11.39 -3.94
CA GLN A 66 1.76 -12.52 -3.33
C GLN A 66 0.87 -12.08 -2.17
N TYR A 67 1.38 -11.25 -1.26
CA TYR A 67 0.59 -10.73 -0.15
C TYR A 67 -0.61 -9.92 -0.64
N LEU A 68 -0.41 -9.13 -1.69
CA LEU A 68 -1.47 -8.34 -2.30
C LEU A 68 -2.55 -9.24 -2.93
N TRP A 69 -2.14 -10.30 -3.63
CA TRP A 69 -3.06 -11.28 -4.19
C TRP A 69 -3.95 -11.93 -3.13
N TYR A 70 -3.39 -12.36 -2.01
CA TYR A 70 -4.17 -13.05 -0.97
C TYR A 70 -4.91 -12.07 -0.04
N GLU A 71 -4.21 -11.09 0.51
CA GLU A 71 -4.71 -10.24 1.60
C GLU A 71 -5.11 -8.82 1.16
N GLY A 72 -4.68 -8.39 -0.03
CA GLY A 72 -4.94 -7.04 -0.53
C GLY A 72 -6.43 -6.72 -0.63
N SER A 73 -6.80 -5.51 -0.20
CA SER A 73 -8.19 -5.07 -0.08
C SER A 73 -8.49 -3.83 -0.94
N PHE A 74 -9.75 -3.39 -0.97
CA PHE A 74 -10.10 -2.09 -1.56
C PHE A 74 -9.37 -0.92 -0.85
N SER A 75 -9.16 -1.00 0.47
CA SER A 75 -8.41 0.01 1.21
C SER A 75 -6.94 0.05 0.77
N THR A 76 -6.33 -1.13 0.54
CA THR A 76 -4.98 -1.23 -0.04
C THR A 76 -4.93 -0.64 -1.45
N TYR A 77 -5.94 -0.91 -2.28
CA TYR A 77 -6.05 -0.32 -3.62
C TYR A 77 -6.06 1.22 -3.56
N VAL A 78 -6.90 1.79 -2.69
CA VAL A 78 -6.96 3.24 -2.44
C VAL A 78 -5.60 3.78 -1.99
N TYR A 79 -4.95 3.06 -1.07
CA TYR A 79 -3.64 3.42 -0.53
C TYR A 79 -2.57 3.51 -1.64
N ILE A 80 -2.44 2.47 -2.47
CA ILE A 80 -1.49 2.42 -3.59
C ILE A 80 -1.75 3.55 -4.58
N LYS A 81 -3.01 3.78 -4.97
CA LYS A 81 -3.38 4.90 -5.87
C LYS A 81 -2.99 6.26 -5.30
N ASN A 82 -3.17 6.46 -4.00
CA ASN A 82 -2.81 7.71 -3.34
C ASN A 82 -1.28 7.88 -3.29
N LYS A 83 -0.52 6.83 -2.97
CA LYS A 83 0.95 6.87 -2.98
C LYS A 83 1.56 7.10 -4.35
N LEU A 84 0.98 6.52 -5.41
CA LEU A 84 1.36 6.81 -6.80
C LEU A 84 1.13 8.28 -7.16
N LYS A 85 0.02 8.88 -6.70
CA LYS A 85 -0.26 10.31 -6.91
C LYS A 85 0.71 11.19 -6.12
N GLU A 86 0.95 10.86 -4.85
CA GLU A 86 1.85 11.61 -3.95
C GLU A 86 3.31 11.59 -4.44
N ASN A 87 3.75 10.49 -5.08
CA ASN A 87 5.13 10.28 -5.51
C ASN A 87 5.31 10.41 -7.04
N LYS A 88 4.34 10.97 -7.76
CA LYS A 88 4.37 11.05 -9.23
C LYS A 88 5.62 11.74 -9.76
N ASP A 89 6.06 12.79 -9.08
CA ASP A 89 7.21 13.61 -9.47
C ASP A 89 8.47 13.28 -8.64
N ASN A 90 8.47 12.15 -7.91
CA ASN A 90 9.60 11.73 -7.10
C ASN A 90 10.59 10.88 -7.93
N GLU A 91 11.67 11.51 -8.39
CA GLU A 91 12.72 10.83 -9.17
C GLU A 91 13.44 9.70 -8.42
N GLN A 92 13.34 9.67 -7.08
CA GLN A 92 13.93 8.62 -6.25
C GLN A 92 12.99 7.42 -6.04
N PHE A 93 11.78 7.45 -6.61
CA PHE A 93 10.84 6.34 -6.50
C PHE A 93 11.12 5.28 -7.58
N PHE A 94 12.11 4.42 -7.30
CA PHE A 94 12.57 3.37 -8.22
C PHE A 94 11.50 2.35 -8.63
N TYR A 95 10.42 2.23 -7.84
CA TYR A 95 9.39 1.18 -7.97
C TYR A 95 8.05 1.69 -8.51
N TYR A 96 8.03 2.82 -9.20
CA TYR A 96 6.77 3.37 -9.74
C TYR A 96 6.02 2.36 -10.62
N GLU A 97 6.70 1.73 -11.59
CA GLU A 97 6.10 0.73 -12.49
C GLU A 97 5.62 -0.52 -11.74
N VAL A 98 6.35 -0.92 -10.68
CA VAL A 98 5.92 -2.01 -9.81
C VAL A 98 4.59 -1.67 -9.15
N PHE A 99 4.39 -0.44 -8.68
CA PHE A 99 3.12 -0.03 -8.07
C PHE A 99 1.93 -0.04 -9.06
N GLU A 100 2.16 0.27 -10.34
CA GLU A 100 1.14 0.09 -11.38
C GLU A 100 0.80 -1.40 -11.55
N ASN A 101 1.80 -2.30 -11.58
CA ASN A 101 1.56 -3.75 -11.61
C ASN A 101 0.79 -4.24 -10.38
N LEU A 102 1.09 -3.71 -9.19
CA LEU A 102 0.35 -4.04 -7.96
C LEU A 102 -1.15 -3.68 -8.09
N LEU A 103 -1.49 -2.57 -8.75
CA LEU A 103 -2.90 -2.24 -9.00
C LEU A 103 -3.56 -3.27 -9.93
N GLU A 104 -2.87 -3.67 -10.99
CA GLU A 104 -3.38 -4.69 -11.93
C GLU A 104 -3.64 -6.03 -11.23
N ILE A 105 -2.77 -6.45 -10.32
CA ILE A 105 -2.95 -7.66 -9.49
C ILE A 105 -4.25 -7.58 -8.66
N LEU A 106 -4.51 -6.43 -8.02
CA LEU A 106 -5.74 -6.24 -7.25
C LEU A 106 -6.97 -6.21 -8.16
N GLU A 107 -6.87 -5.54 -9.30
CA GLU A 107 -7.95 -5.46 -10.29
C GLU A 107 -8.29 -6.85 -10.81
N GLU A 108 -7.29 -7.66 -11.16
CA GLU A 108 -7.49 -9.03 -11.60
C GLU A 108 -8.14 -9.87 -10.49
N LYS A 109 -7.60 -9.82 -9.26
CA LYS A 109 -8.15 -10.52 -8.09
C LYS A 109 -9.64 -10.25 -7.90
N TYR A 110 -10.01 -8.97 -7.89
CA TYR A 110 -11.40 -8.57 -7.64
C TYR A 110 -12.31 -8.76 -8.86
N SER A 111 -11.77 -8.69 -10.09
CA SER A 111 -12.53 -9.02 -11.30
C SER A 111 -13.01 -10.47 -11.29
N LYS A 112 -12.21 -11.41 -10.75
CA LYS A 112 -12.60 -12.82 -10.55
C LYS A 112 -13.78 -12.97 -9.57
N LEU A 113 -14.05 -11.96 -8.76
CA LEU A 113 -15.18 -11.88 -7.83
C LEU A 113 -16.35 -11.06 -8.39
N GLY A 114 -16.28 -10.61 -9.66
CA GLY A 114 -17.28 -9.76 -10.27
C GLY A 114 -17.26 -8.30 -9.77
N ILE A 115 -16.15 -7.86 -9.18
CA ILE A 115 -15.99 -6.51 -8.62
C ILE A 115 -15.03 -5.70 -9.50
N ASP A 116 -15.52 -4.56 -9.99
CA ASP A 116 -14.70 -3.56 -10.69
C ASP A 116 -14.13 -2.55 -9.69
N LEU A 117 -12.84 -2.69 -9.37
CA LEU A 117 -12.14 -1.79 -8.43
C LEU A 117 -11.98 -0.38 -8.97
N LYS A 118 -11.74 -0.21 -10.29
CA LYS A 118 -11.60 1.12 -10.90
C LYS A 118 -12.87 1.91 -10.70
N ARG A 119 -14.01 1.33 -11.08
CA ARG A 119 -15.32 1.98 -10.89
C ARG A 119 -15.61 2.26 -9.42
N ARG A 120 -15.30 1.32 -8.52
CA ARG A 120 -15.49 1.51 -7.08
C ARG A 120 -14.65 2.65 -6.52
N TYR A 121 -13.42 2.82 -7.00
CA TYR A 121 -12.52 3.90 -6.62
C TYR A 121 -13.01 5.28 -7.07
N GLU A 122 -13.50 5.39 -8.30
CA GLU A 122 -14.11 6.65 -8.78
C GLU A 122 -15.33 7.03 -7.93
N MET A 123 -16.16 6.06 -7.56
CA MET A 123 -17.27 6.29 -6.64
C MET A 123 -16.79 6.73 -5.24
N TYR A 124 -15.70 6.13 -4.73
CA TYR A 124 -15.10 6.52 -3.46
C TYR A 124 -14.63 7.98 -3.47
N LYS A 125 -13.87 8.39 -4.48
CA LYS A 125 -13.40 9.80 -4.62
C LYS A 125 -14.54 10.79 -4.67
N SER A 126 -15.56 10.51 -5.48
CA SER A 126 -16.73 11.39 -5.62
C SER A 126 -17.48 11.64 -4.31
N ARG A 127 -17.31 10.77 -3.31
CA ARG A 127 -17.89 10.92 -1.97
C ARG A 127 -17.00 11.72 -1.05
N GLU A 128 -15.68 11.50 -1.07
CA GLU A 128 -14.73 12.28 -0.28
C GLU A 128 -14.76 13.76 -0.67
N ASP A 129 -14.77 14.07 -1.97
CA ASP A 129 -14.81 15.46 -2.47
C ASP A 129 -16.08 16.22 -2.03
N LYS A 130 -17.18 15.51 -1.77
CA LYS A 130 -18.44 16.10 -1.28
C LYS A 130 -18.45 16.34 0.22
N THR A 131 -17.56 15.70 0.98
CA THR A 131 -17.43 15.84 2.43
C THR A 131 -16.35 16.84 2.85
N SER A 132 -15.56 17.35 1.89
CA SER A 132 -14.48 18.32 2.12
C SER A 132 -14.84 19.77 1.74
N ASN A 133 -16.09 20.02 1.32
CA ASN A 133 -16.69 21.35 1.11
C ASN A 133 -17.80 21.60 2.13
#